data_AF-R2QII0-F1
#
_entry.id   AF-R2QII0-F1
#
_cell.length_a   1.000
_cell.length_b   1.000
_cell.length_c   1.000
_cell.angle_alpha   90.00
_cell.angle_beta   90.00
_cell.angle_gamma   90.00
#
_symmetry.space_group_name_H-M   'P 1'
#
loop_
_entity.id
_entity.type
_entity.pdbx_description
1 polymer ?
#
loop_
_entity_poly.entity_id
_entity_poly.type
_entity_poly.pdbx_seq_one_letter_code
_entity_poly.pdbx_strand_id
1 'polypeptide(L)'
;MFCCILLLVGCTNGIEKNTSKQNKDVAKWSKPRTNLFSSLDYPELSKTEAEKLMEEKFELVIPSFFEQSLALTQKLLRIENQVQYSIKSDAEILTIRGGMTGKEDKSPNSVGLAEAQFQVNQQRKQVYLTKQSILIQNIAAGNALQGDSIRSLVKRVGEAMELPDLDQVMKQSEKKMAHEKNEGPNQLLEIYNDSETAKKQQRASRILTISYDEKHLVKEIYGLISIE
;
A
#
# COMPACT_ATOMS: atom_id res chain seq x y z
N MET A 1 -52.27 46.34 -19.04
CA MET A 1 -52.80 45.04 -19.50
C MET A 1 -51.92 44.56 -20.64
N PHE A 2 -51.27 43.40 -20.45
CA PHE A 2 -50.68 42.49 -21.47
C PHE A 2 -49.67 43.09 -22.48
N CYS A 3 -48.58 42.46 -22.89
CA CYS A 3 -47.93 41.20 -22.55
C CYS A 3 -46.61 41.18 -23.34
N CYS A 4 -45.57 40.60 -22.74
CA CYS A 4 -44.32 40.20 -23.40
C CYS A 4 -44.58 39.25 -24.58
N ILE A 5 -43.81 39.37 -25.67
CA ILE A 5 -43.17 38.26 -26.42
C ILE A 5 -41.87 38.85 -27.02
N LEU A 6 -40.70 38.68 -26.38
CA LEU A 6 -39.69 37.62 -26.65
C LEU A 6 -39.32 37.52 -28.14
N LEU A 7 -38.04 37.71 -28.44
CA LEU A 7 -37.17 36.79 -29.20
C LEU A 7 -35.96 37.56 -29.74
N LEU A 8 -34.86 37.55 -28.98
CA LEU A 8 -33.53 37.58 -29.56
C LEU A 8 -32.74 36.40 -29.00
N VAL A 9 -32.91 35.29 -29.73
CA VAL A 9 -31.88 34.39 -30.25
C VAL A 9 -30.57 34.35 -29.46
N GLY A 10 -30.31 33.17 -28.91
CA GLY A 10 -29.14 32.88 -28.12
C GLY A 10 -27.86 32.68 -28.93
N CYS A 11 -26.76 33.00 -28.27
CA CYS A 11 -25.44 32.45 -28.51
C CYS A 11 -24.85 32.19 -27.12
N THR A 12 -25.26 31.09 -26.51
CA THR A 12 -24.70 30.58 -25.26
C THR A 12 -23.80 29.39 -25.54
N ASN A 13 -22.77 29.27 -24.73
CA ASN A 13 -21.82 28.16 -24.56
C ASN A 13 -20.54 28.42 -25.37
N GLY A 14 -19.55 29.13 -24.81
CA GLY A 14 -18.94 28.80 -23.53
C GLY A 14 -17.97 27.66 -23.80
N ILE A 15 -16.72 28.03 -24.07
CA ILE A 15 -15.58 27.15 -24.28
C ILE A 15 -15.60 26.10 -23.17
N GLU A 16 -15.94 24.85 -23.53
CA GLU A 16 -15.69 23.70 -22.70
C GLU A 16 -14.17 23.65 -22.47
N LYS A 17 -13.75 24.19 -21.32
CA LYS A 17 -12.51 23.73 -20.71
C LYS A 17 -12.71 22.24 -20.53
N ASN A 18 -12.04 21.47 -21.39
CA ASN A 18 -11.65 20.09 -21.12
C ASN A 18 -10.96 20.08 -19.75
N THR A 19 -11.74 20.00 -18.68
CA THR A 19 -11.29 19.47 -17.41
C THR A 19 -11.02 18.02 -17.69
N SER A 20 -9.77 17.76 -18.11
CA SER A 20 -9.12 16.47 -18.04
C SER A 20 -9.66 15.74 -16.83
N LYS A 21 -10.33 14.61 -17.07
CA LYS A 21 -10.77 13.66 -16.04
C LYS A 21 -9.57 13.46 -15.11
N GLN A 22 -9.61 14.13 -13.97
CA GLN A 22 -8.61 13.98 -12.93
C GLN A 22 -8.74 12.54 -12.46
N ASN A 23 -7.82 11.69 -12.94
CA ASN A 23 -7.72 10.29 -12.56
C ASN A 23 -7.62 10.27 -11.03
N LYS A 24 -8.73 9.88 -10.37
CA LYS A 24 -8.80 9.73 -8.91
C LYS A 24 -8.04 8.46 -8.54
N ASP A 25 -6.72 8.55 -8.56
CA ASP A 25 -5.86 7.54 -7.95
C ASP A 25 -6.15 7.57 -6.45
N VAL A 26 -6.82 6.55 -5.92
CA VAL A 26 -7.22 6.42 -4.51
C VAL A 26 -6.00 6.51 -3.58
N ALA A 27 -4.82 6.20 -4.11
CA ALA A 27 -3.55 6.41 -3.43
C ALA A 27 -3.26 7.89 -3.09
N LYS A 28 -3.76 8.86 -3.87
CA LYS A 28 -3.56 10.30 -3.60
C LYS A 28 -4.55 10.82 -2.55
N TRP A 29 -4.39 10.36 -1.32
CA TRP A 29 -5.14 10.87 -0.18
C TRP A 29 -4.46 12.12 0.40
N SER A 30 -5.24 13.16 0.69
CA SER A 30 -4.78 14.32 1.45
C SER A 30 -5.90 14.96 2.26
N LYS A 31 -5.52 15.67 3.33
CA LYS A 31 -6.43 16.45 4.17
C LYS A 31 -5.78 17.79 4.56
N PRO A 32 -6.56 18.87 4.76
CA PRO A 32 -6.02 20.11 5.34
C PRO A 32 -5.37 19.84 6.71
N ARG A 33 -4.15 20.35 6.91
CA ARG A 33 -3.44 20.32 8.19
C ARG A 33 -2.33 21.37 8.17
N THR A 34 -2.35 22.28 9.14
CA THR A 34 -1.32 23.33 9.28
C THR A 34 -0.27 22.98 10.32
N ASN A 35 -0.65 22.22 11.34
CA ASN A 35 0.19 21.91 12.48
C ASN A 35 1.03 20.65 12.21
N LEU A 36 2.27 20.65 12.67
CA LEU A 36 3.11 19.45 12.70
C LEU A 36 2.50 18.40 13.66
N PHE A 37 2.99 17.17 13.57
CA PHE A 37 2.78 16.16 14.58
C PHE A 37 3.71 16.41 15.79
N SER A 38 3.23 16.08 16.98
CA SER A 38 4.09 16.02 18.16
C SER A 38 5.04 14.84 18.06
N SER A 39 6.21 14.93 18.70
CA SER A 39 7.14 13.81 18.81
C SER A 39 6.58 12.79 19.81
N LEU A 40 6.15 11.64 19.31
CA LEU A 40 5.45 10.60 20.08
C LEU A 40 5.88 9.22 19.58
N ASP A 41 5.96 8.26 20.50
CA ASP A 41 6.28 6.87 20.20
C ASP A 41 5.34 5.97 21.01
N TYR A 42 4.43 5.28 20.31
CA TYR A 42 3.52 4.29 20.85
C TYR A 42 3.93 2.92 20.30
N PRO A 43 4.80 2.17 20.99
CA PRO A 43 5.44 0.98 20.45
C PRO A 43 4.50 -0.23 20.41
N GLU A 44 3.47 -0.26 21.24
CA GLU A 44 2.54 -1.39 21.35
C GLU A 44 1.12 -0.87 21.56
N LEU A 45 0.23 -1.19 20.62
CA LEU A 45 -1.18 -0.79 20.62
C LEU A 45 -2.03 -1.96 20.14
N SER A 46 -3.22 -2.11 20.71
CA SER A 46 -4.30 -2.87 20.09
C SER A 46 -4.86 -2.13 18.87
N LYS A 47 -5.64 -2.82 18.03
CA LYS A 47 -6.32 -2.21 16.88
C LYS A 47 -7.19 -1.01 17.30
N THR A 48 -8.03 -1.17 18.31
CA THR A 48 -8.94 -0.12 18.78
C THR A 48 -8.19 1.09 19.33
N GLU A 49 -7.07 0.89 20.03
CA GLU A 49 -6.24 2.01 20.50
C GLU A 49 -5.56 2.74 19.34
N ALA A 50 -5.06 2.02 18.34
CA ALA A 50 -4.47 2.61 17.14
C ALA A 50 -5.50 3.40 16.33
N GLU A 51 -6.69 2.85 16.10
CA GLU A 51 -7.82 3.54 15.44
C GLU A 51 -8.19 4.82 16.18
N LYS A 52 -8.35 4.73 17.51
CA LYS A 52 -8.67 5.87 18.36
C LYS A 52 -7.60 6.96 18.31
N LEU A 53 -6.31 6.60 18.38
CA LEU A 53 -5.21 7.56 18.27
C LEU A 53 -5.18 8.22 16.89
N MET A 54 -5.33 7.45 15.82
CA MET A 54 -5.38 7.98 14.46
C MET A 54 -6.52 8.98 14.30
N GLU A 55 -7.72 8.63 14.76
CA GLU A 55 -8.91 9.47 14.61
C GLU A 55 -8.91 10.68 15.54
N GLU A 56 -8.74 10.49 16.85
CA GLU A 56 -8.94 11.56 17.83
C GLU A 56 -7.71 12.47 17.97
N LYS A 57 -6.50 11.90 17.93
CA LYS A 57 -5.27 12.66 18.19
C LYS A 57 -4.65 13.21 16.92
N PHE A 58 -4.62 12.41 15.86
CA PHE A 58 -3.97 12.79 14.61
C PHE A 58 -4.97 13.30 13.56
N GLU A 59 -6.27 13.04 13.76
CA GLU A 59 -7.36 13.34 12.82
C GLU A 59 -7.14 12.73 11.43
N LEU A 60 -6.59 11.52 11.42
CA LEU A 60 -6.30 10.69 10.26
C LEU A 60 -7.11 9.40 10.32
N VAL A 61 -7.25 8.73 9.17
CA VAL A 61 -7.88 7.40 9.07
C VAL A 61 -6.83 6.40 8.63
N ILE A 62 -6.88 5.19 9.17
CA ILE A 62 -6.02 4.08 8.73
C ILE A 62 -6.39 3.73 7.27
N PRO A 63 -5.43 3.74 6.33
CA PRO A 63 -5.73 3.47 4.92
C PRO A 63 -6.28 2.05 4.69
N SER A 64 -7.16 1.91 3.69
CA SER A 64 -7.77 0.62 3.36
C SER A 64 -6.75 -0.44 2.94
N PHE A 65 -5.71 -0.06 2.19
CA PHE A 65 -4.65 -0.99 1.79
C PHE A 65 -3.85 -1.51 2.98
N PHE A 66 -3.65 -0.70 4.03
CA PHE A 66 -3.03 -1.15 5.28
C PHE A 66 -3.85 -2.26 5.95
N GLU A 67 -5.16 -2.06 6.14
CA GLU A 67 -6.06 -3.06 6.72
C GLU A 67 -6.16 -4.33 5.87
N GLN A 68 -6.29 -4.17 4.55
CA GLN A 68 -6.31 -5.28 3.61
C GLN A 68 -5.01 -6.07 3.66
N SER A 69 -3.86 -5.40 3.78
CA SER A 69 -2.54 -6.04 3.87
C SER A 69 -2.43 -6.93 5.11
N LEU A 70 -2.93 -6.45 6.25
CA LEU A 70 -2.94 -7.22 7.49
C LEU A 70 -3.88 -8.43 7.38
N ALA A 71 -5.12 -8.22 6.91
CA ALA A 71 -6.09 -9.30 6.76
C ALA A 71 -5.63 -10.37 5.76
N LEU A 72 -5.04 -9.94 4.65
CA LEU A 72 -4.43 -10.80 3.64
C LEU A 72 -3.31 -11.63 4.27
N THR A 73 -2.38 -10.99 4.98
CA THR A 73 -1.25 -11.70 5.59
C THR A 73 -1.70 -12.69 6.66
N GLN A 74 -2.65 -12.30 7.51
CA GLN A 74 -3.18 -13.17 8.56
C GLN A 74 -3.83 -14.43 7.98
N LYS A 75 -4.64 -14.26 6.93
CA LYS A 75 -5.29 -15.38 6.22
C LYS A 75 -4.26 -16.29 5.55
N LEU A 76 -3.27 -15.72 4.89
CA LEU A 76 -2.27 -16.46 4.10
C LEU A 76 -1.33 -17.26 4.97
N LEU A 77 -0.83 -16.65 6.05
CA LEU A 77 0.10 -17.27 6.98
C LEU A 77 -0.60 -18.08 8.08
N ARG A 78 -1.94 -18.15 8.07
CA ARG A 78 -2.77 -18.83 9.09
C ARG A 78 -2.41 -18.39 10.51
N ILE A 79 -2.18 -17.08 10.70
CA ILE A 79 -1.77 -16.52 11.98
C ILE A 79 -3.01 -16.30 12.85
N GLU A 80 -3.06 -16.96 14.00
CA GLU A 80 -4.13 -16.79 14.98
C GLU A 80 -3.83 -15.65 15.97
N ASN A 81 -2.57 -15.21 16.05
CA ASN A 81 -2.17 -14.11 16.92
C ASN A 81 -2.83 -12.79 16.48
N GLN A 82 -3.14 -11.95 17.46
CA GLN A 82 -3.62 -10.60 17.19
C GLN A 82 -2.52 -9.75 16.55
N VAL A 83 -2.93 -8.85 15.66
CA VAL A 83 -2.04 -7.84 15.09
C VAL A 83 -1.67 -6.84 16.17
N GLN A 84 -0.37 -6.60 16.32
CA GLN A 84 0.17 -5.56 17.18
C GLN A 84 0.42 -4.31 16.35
N TYR A 85 -0.10 -3.18 16.81
CA TYR A 85 0.06 -1.89 16.13
C TYR A 85 1.13 -1.07 16.84
N SER A 86 1.80 -0.20 16.08
CA SER A 86 2.61 0.89 16.63
C SER A 86 2.40 2.16 15.83
N ILE A 87 2.49 3.30 16.52
CA ILE A 87 2.41 4.62 15.89
C ILE A 87 3.60 5.44 16.37
N LYS A 88 4.36 5.96 15.42
CA LYS A 88 5.44 6.90 15.69
C LYS A 88 5.20 8.17 14.89
N SER A 89 5.35 9.32 15.53
CA SER A 89 5.30 10.61 14.86
C SER A 89 6.42 11.51 15.30
N ASP A 90 6.97 12.27 14.36
CA ASP A 90 7.98 13.29 14.63
C ASP A 90 7.89 14.40 13.59
N ALA A 91 7.61 15.62 14.05
CA ALA A 91 7.44 16.82 13.23
C ALA A 91 6.52 16.61 12.02
N GLU A 92 7.07 16.47 10.82
CA GLU A 92 6.29 16.35 9.58
C GLU A 92 5.75 14.94 9.36
N ILE A 93 6.31 13.92 10.01
CA ILE A 93 6.04 12.52 9.67
C ILE A 93 5.22 11.84 10.76
N LEU A 94 4.26 11.04 10.32
CA LEU A 94 3.58 10.05 11.14
C LEU A 94 3.60 8.71 10.42
N THR A 95 3.99 7.65 11.13
CA THR A 95 3.98 6.29 10.61
C THR A 95 3.15 5.41 11.54
N ILE A 96 2.21 4.68 10.95
CA ILE A 96 1.51 3.57 11.60
C ILE A 96 2.05 2.26 11.02
N ARG A 97 2.30 1.30 11.90
CA ARG A 97 2.70 -0.06 11.55
C ARG A 97 1.75 -1.06 12.20
N GLY A 98 1.47 -2.13 11.47
CA GLY A 98 0.79 -3.30 12.00
C GLY A 98 1.65 -4.51 11.74
N GLY A 99 1.88 -5.33 12.75
CA GLY A 99 2.75 -6.49 12.68
C GLY A 99 2.12 -7.72 13.29
N MET A 100 2.41 -8.88 12.70
CA MET A 100 2.02 -10.17 13.23
C MET A 100 3.12 -11.20 12.96
N THR A 101 3.27 -12.15 13.89
CA THR A 101 4.22 -13.26 13.76
C THR A 101 3.44 -14.57 13.76
N GLY A 102 3.70 -15.41 12.76
CA GLY A 102 3.21 -16.79 12.71
C GLY A 102 4.17 -17.70 13.45
N LYS A 103 3.64 -18.57 14.32
CA LYS A 103 4.42 -19.55 15.06
C LYS A 103 4.02 -20.96 14.64
N GLU A 104 5.01 -21.80 14.38
CA GLU A 104 4.85 -23.26 14.31
C GLU A 104 5.82 -23.84 15.33
N ASP A 105 5.38 -24.82 16.12
CA ASP A 105 6.23 -25.54 17.08
C ASP A 105 7.11 -24.63 17.97
N LYS A 106 6.53 -23.52 18.46
CA LYS A 106 7.10 -22.53 19.40
C LYS A 106 8.14 -21.55 18.83
N SER A 107 8.47 -21.59 17.54
CA SER A 107 9.36 -20.61 16.90
C SER A 107 8.61 -19.74 15.88
N PRO A 108 8.91 -18.42 15.77
CA PRO A 108 8.33 -17.58 14.74
C PRO A 108 8.88 -18.01 13.36
N ASN A 109 7.99 -18.51 12.51
CA ASN A 109 8.35 -19.01 11.18
C ASN A 109 7.99 -18.01 10.08
N SER A 110 7.12 -17.04 10.35
CA SER A 110 6.74 -16.02 9.39
C SER A 110 6.39 -14.69 10.05
N VAL A 111 6.56 -13.61 9.30
CA VAL A 111 6.23 -12.24 9.70
C VAL A 111 5.37 -11.59 8.63
N GLY A 112 4.33 -10.92 9.08
CA GLY A 112 3.53 -10.00 8.27
C GLY A 112 3.64 -8.59 8.81
N LEU A 113 4.03 -7.63 7.98
CA LEU A 113 4.03 -6.22 8.34
C LEU A 113 3.23 -5.41 7.30
N ALA A 114 2.43 -4.48 7.80
CA ALA A 114 1.86 -3.39 7.01
C ALA A 114 2.38 -2.05 7.57
N GLU A 115 2.65 -1.10 6.71
CA GLU A 115 3.07 0.26 7.09
C GLU A 115 2.29 1.28 6.27
N ALA A 116 1.88 2.38 6.90
CA ALA A 116 1.41 3.57 6.22
C ALA A 116 2.09 4.81 6.80
N GLN A 117 2.54 5.71 5.93
CA GLN A 117 3.23 6.94 6.30
C GLN A 117 2.48 8.16 5.79
N PHE A 118 2.32 9.13 6.68
CA PHE A 118 1.75 10.42 6.40
C PHE A 118 2.80 11.51 6.56
N GLN A 119 2.72 12.54 5.71
CA GLN A 119 3.62 13.68 5.76
C GLN A 119 2.85 15.01 5.68
N VAL A 120 3.14 15.91 6.61
CA VAL A 120 2.68 17.30 6.57
C VAL A 120 3.57 18.10 5.63
N ASN A 121 2.95 18.81 4.69
CA ASN A 121 3.58 19.85 3.90
C ASN A 121 3.11 21.21 4.40
N GLN A 122 3.97 21.93 5.13
CA GLN A 122 3.60 23.22 5.71
C GLN A 122 3.34 24.31 4.66
N GLN A 123 4.05 24.26 3.52
CA GLN A 123 3.86 25.22 2.43
C GLN A 123 2.46 25.09 1.81
N ARG A 124 1.99 23.84 1.65
CA ARG A 124 0.68 23.52 1.10
C ARG A 124 -0.43 23.44 2.14
N LYS A 125 -0.09 23.48 3.43
CA LYS A 125 -1.03 23.34 4.57
C LYS A 125 -1.88 22.08 4.47
N GLN A 126 -1.25 20.98 4.06
CA GLN A 126 -1.89 19.69 3.84
C GLN A 126 -1.06 18.56 4.44
N VAL A 127 -1.72 17.51 4.89
CA VAL A 127 -1.12 16.20 5.16
C VAL A 127 -1.45 15.27 4.01
N TYR A 128 -0.48 14.47 3.58
CA TYR A 128 -0.60 13.49 2.52
C TYR A 128 -0.29 12.11 3.05
N LEU A 129 -0.94 11.09 2.50
CA LEU A 129 -0.43 9.73 2.55
C LEU A 129 0.71 9.66 1.53
N THR A 130 1.92 9.28 1.94
CA THR A 130 3.10 9.27 1.06
C THR A 130 3.58 7.86 0.76
N LYS A 131 3.37 6.93 1.70
CA LYS A 131 3.83 5.55 1.57
C LYS A 131 2.81 4.60 2.15
N GLN A 132 2.63 3.47 1.48
CA GLN A 132 2.04 2.29 2.07
C GLN A 132 2.80 1.05 1.63
N SER A 133 2.98 0.07 2.52
CA SER A 133 3.64 -1.17 2.15
C SER A 133 3.09 -2.38 2.88
N ILE A 134 3.25 -3.53 2.24
CA ILE A 134 3.07 -4.86 2.80
C ILE A 134 4.37 -5.64 2.68
N LEU A 135 4.72 -6.36 3.73
CA LEU A 135 5.85 -7.26 3.79
C LEU A 135 5.38 -8.60 4.35
N ILE A 136 5.61 -9.67 3.59
CA ILE A 136 5.38 -11.04 4.02
C ILE A 136 6.73 -11.75 3.97
N GLN A 137 7.23 -12.16 5.14
CA GLN A 137 8.53 -12.78 5.29
C GLN A 137 8.42 -14.18 5.89
N ASN A 138 9.29 -15.05 5.44
CA ASN A 138 9.55 -16.35 6.02
C ASN A 138 10.90 -16.32 6.75
N ILE A 139 10.90 -16.70 8.02
CA ILE A 139 12.05 -16.56 8.93
C ILE A 139 12.63 -17.93 9.29
N ALA A 140 11.88 -19.02 9.08
CA ALA A 140 12.36 -20.36 9.37
C ALA A 140 13.29 -20.88 8.26
N ALA A 141 14.53 -21.20 8.62
CA ALA A 141 15.51 -21.75 7.69
C ALA A 141 15.02 -23.08 7.10
N GLY A 142 14.75 -23.10 5.80
CA GLY A 142 14.35 -24.31 5.06
C GLY A 142 12.85 -24.63 5.04
N ASN A 143 12.00 -23.78 5.61
CA ASN A 143 10.56 -23.90 5.41
C ASN A 143 10.13 -23.09 4.20
N ALA A 144 9.13 -23.55 3.45
CA ALA A 144 8.45 -22.71 2.46
C ALA A 144 7.40 -21.84 3.16
N LEU A 145 7.02 -20.70 2.56
CA LEU A 145 5.84 -19.96 3.00
C LEU A 145 4.66 -20.93 3.05
N GLN A 146 4.10 -21.12 4.25
CA GLN A 146 2.91 -21.96 4.41
C GLN A 146 1.70 -21.27 3.80
N GLY A 147 0.77 -22.07 3.26
CA GLY A 147 -0.52 -21.58 2.76
C GLY A 147 -0.67 -21.69 1.24
N ASP A 148 -1.21 -20.63 0.63
CA ASP A 148 -1.49 -20.53 -0.81
C ASP A 148 -0.20 -20.65 -1.64
N SER A 149 -0.31 -21.08 -2.91
CA SER A 149 0.84 -21.10 -3.82
C SER A 149 1.44 -19.69 -4.00
N ILE A 150 2.75 -19.60 -4.26
CA ILE A 150 3.44 -18.31 -4.52
C ILE A 150 2.69 -17.48 -5.57
N ARG A 151 2.22 -18.13 -6.63
CA ARG A 151 1.38 -17.50 -7.66
C ARG A 151 0.13 -16.84 -7.07
N SER A 152 -0.59 -17.55 -6.20
CA SER A 152 -1.79 -17.02 -5.54
C SER A 152 -1.44 -15.87 -4.60
N LEU A 153 -0.35 -15.98 -3.83
CA LEU A 153 0.13 -14.92 -2.94
C LEU A 153 0.41 -13.63 -3.71
N VAL A 154 1.23 -13.72 -4.76
CA VAL A 154 1.60 -12.59 -5.61
C VAL A 154 0.37 -11.98 -6.26
N LYS A 155 -0.56 -12.81 -6.75
CA LYS A 155 -1.81 -12.32 -7.33
C LYS A 155 -2.63 -11.53 -6.31
N ARG A 156 -2.84 -12.06 -5.10
CA ARG A 156 -3.64 -11.39 -4.05
C ARG A 156 -2.99 -10.08 -3.58
N VAL A 157 -1.66 -10.05 -3.46
CA VAL A 157 -0.95 -8.80 -3.15
C VAL A 157 -1.12 -7.81 -4.30
N GLY A 158 -1.01 -8.26 -5.55
CA GLY A 158 -1.27 -7.43 -6.73
C GLY A 158 -2.70 -6.90 -6.81
N GLU A 159 -3.70 -7.71 -6.42
CA GLU A 159 -5.11 -7.29 -6.29
C GLU A 159 -5.27 -6.21 -5.22
N ALA A 160 -4.69 -6.41 -4.02
CA ALA A 160 -4.74 -5.44 -2.94
C ALA A 160 -4.06 -4.11 -3.31
N MET A 161 -2.97 -4.17 -4.09
CA MET A 161 -2.27 -2.99 -4.60
C MET A 161 -2.96 -2.31 -5.79
N GLU A 162 -4.05 -2.89 -6.29
CA GLU A 162 -4.74 -2.44 -7.51
C GLU A 162 -3.79 -2.33 -8.70
N LEU A 163 -2.93 -3.34 -8.91
CA LEU A 163 -2.01 -3.34 -10.05
C LEU A 163 -2.77 -3.37 -11.38
N PRO A 164 -2.44 -2.49 -12.34
CA PRO A 164 -3.05 -2.52 -13.66
C PRO A 164 -2.63 -3.78 -14.43
N ASP A 165 -3.52 -4.28 -15.28
CA ASP A 165 -3.29 -5.44 -16.15
C ASP A 165 -2.73 -6.66 -15.40
N LEU A 166 -3.23 -6.93 -14.19
CA LEU A 166 -2.69 -7.95 -13.28
C LEU A 166 -2.52 -9.33 -13.95
N ASP A 167 -3.43 -9.74 -14.85
CA ASP A 167 -3.28 -11.00 -15.58
C ASP A 167 -2.01 -11.04 -16.45
N GLN A 168 -1.65 -9.91 -17.07
CA GLN A 168 -0.41 -9.80 -17.84
C GLN A 168 0.81 -9.79 -16.91
N VAL A 169 0.73 -9.06 -15.79
CA VAL A 169 1.78 -9.04 -14.76
C VAL A 169 2.05 -10.47 -14.24
N MET A 170 1.00 -11.24 -13.97
CA MET A 170 1.11 -12.63 -13.53
C MET A 170 1.72 -13.54 -14.61
N LYS A 171 1.34 -13.39 -15.88
CA LYS A 171 1.96 -14.16 -16.98
C LYS A 171 3.45 -13.83 -17.15
N GLN A 172 3.83 -12.56 -17.01
CA GLN A 172 5.23 -12.16 -17.12
C GLN A 172 6.05 -12.66 -15.93
N SER A 173 5.50 -12.56 -14.72
CA SER A 173 6.17 -13.04 -13.52
C SER A 173 6.35 -14.56 -13.52
N GLU A 174 5.37 -15.34 -13.98
CA GLU A 174 5.50 -16.79 -14.18
C GLU A 174 6.67 -17.15 -15.10
N LYS A 175 6.85 -16.40 -16.21
CA LYS A 175 7.99 -16.59 -17.11
C LYS A 175 9.32 -16.28 -16.43
N LYS A 176 9.39 -15.18 -15.67
CA LYS A 176 10.61 -14.80 -14.93
C LYS A 176 10.93 -15.85 -13.85
N MET A 177 9.95 -16.24 -13.04
CA MET A 177 10.09 -17.27 -12.00
C MET A 177 10.52 -18.64 -12.57
N ALA A 178 10.10 -18.98 -13.78
CA ALA A 178 10.53 -20.20 -14.46
C ALA A 178 11.99 -20.14 -14.95
N HIS A 179 12.48 -18.94 -15.28
CA HIS A 179 13.84 -18.71 -15.77
C HIS A 179 14.88 -18.64 -14.64
N GLU A 180 14.52 -17.99 -13.51
CA GLU A 180 15.42 -17.75 -12.38
C GLU A 180 15.79 -18.98 -11.57
N LYS A 181 15.13 -20.14 -11.77
CA LYS A 181 15.60 -21.42 -11.19
C LYS A 181 17.05 -21.79 -11.57
N ASN A 182 17.64 -21.08 -12.53
CA ASN A 182 19.00 -21.29 -13.02
C ASN A 182 20.00 -20.21 -12.58
N GLU A 183 19.59 -19.16 -11.85
CA GLU A 183 20.38 -17.95 -11.59
C GLU A 183 20.78 -17.75 -10.11
N GLY A 184 21.23 -18.81 -9.43
CA GLY A 184 21.92 -18.67 -8.14
C GLY A 184 21.08 -18.20 -6.93
N PRO A 185 21.65 -18.21 -5.72
CA PRO A 185 20.92 -17.89 -4.48
C PRO A 185 20.74 -16.37 -4.24
N ASN A 186 19.72 -15.99 -3.45
CA ASN A 186 19.43 -14.62 -2.97
C ASN A 186 19.01 -13.58 -4.04
N GLN A 187 18.33 -14.00 -5.10
CA GLN A 187 17.84 -13.10 -6.15
C GLN A 187 16.56 -12.36 -5.71
N LEU A 188 16.53 -11.05 -5.99
CA LEU A 188 15.35 -10.21 -5.89
C LEU A 188 14.69 -10.16 -7.26
N LEU A 189 13.50 -10.76 -7.36
CA LEU A 189 12.71 -10.77 -8.57
C LEU A 189 11.69 -9.63 -8.56
N GLU A 190 11.82 -8.71 -9.51
CA GLU A 190 10.84 -7.66 -9.75
C GLU A 190 9.63 -8.21 -10.54
N ILE A 191 8.48 -8.25 -9.88
CA ILE A 191 7.20 -8.69 -10.46
C ILE A 191 6.54 -7.54 -11.21
N TYR A 192 6.53 -6.35 -10.59
CA TYR A 192 5.96 -5.14 -11.16
C TYR A 192 6.70 -3.92 -10.61
N ASN A 193 6.96 -2.94 -11.48
CA ASN A 193 7.49 -1.64 -11.10
C ASN A 193 7.07 -0.61 -12.15
N ASP A 194 6.28 0.38 -11.74
CA ASP A 194 5.89 1.47 -12.62
C ASP A 194 6.42 2.83 -12.19
N SER A 195 7.40 2.89 -11.28
CA SER A 195 7.89 4.12 -10.67
C SER A 195 8.22 5.22 -11.68
N GLU A 196 8.95 4.88 -12.73
CA GLU A 196 9.32 5.81 -13.80
C GLU A 196 8.10 6.35 -14.57
N THR A 197 7.12 5.49 -14.84
CA THR A 197 5.90 5.88 -15.56
C THR A 197 4.98 6.68 -14.65
N ALA A 198 4.85 6.26 -13.39
CA ALA A 198 4.05 6.91 -12.38
C ALA A 198 4.54 8.34 -12.11
N LYS A 199 5.86 8.53 -12.00
CA LYS A 199 6.49 9.84 -11.87
C LYS A 199 6.18 10.77 -13.04
N LYS A 200 6.33 10.29 -14.28
CA LYS A 200 6.00 11.05 -15.49
C LYS A 200 4.52 11.44 -15.56
N GLN A 201 3.65 10.55 -15.08
CA GLN A 201 2.20 10.75 -15.04
C GLN A 201 1.70 11.42 -13.76
N GLN A 202 2.63 11.79 -12.85
CA GLN A 202 2.33 12.32 -11.53
C GLN A 202 1.28 11.49 -10.78
N ARG A 203 1.39 10.17 -10.76
CA ARG A 203 0.48 9.25 -10.04
C ARG A 203 1.24 8.43 -9.02
N ALA A 204 0.54 7.67 -8.17
CA ALA A 204 1.21 6.79 -7.23
C ALA A 204 1.98 5.69 -7.99
N SER A 205 3.22 5.47 -7.59
CA SER A 205 4.04 4.36 -8.03
C SER A 205 3.73 3.12 -7.21
N ARG A 206 3.89 1.97 -7.86
CA ARG A 206 3.65 0.64 -7.28
C ARG A 206 4.83 -0.25 -7.63
N ILE A 207 5.36 -0.93 -6.63
CA ILE A 207 6.45 -1.90 -6.76
C ILE A 207 6.04 -3.18 -6.05
N LEU A 208 6.14 -4.31 -6.73
CA LEU A 208 5.94 -5.64 -6.17
C LEU A 208 7.17 -6.50 -6.47
N THR A 209 7.79 -7.04 -5.43
CA THR A 209 8.97 -7.89 -5.54
C THR A 209 8.81 -9.19 -4.75
N ILE A 210 9.61 -10.18 -5.13
CA ILE A 210 9.79 -11.44 -4.40
C ILE A 210 11.29 -11.62 -4.19
N SER A 211 11.72 -12.06 -3.02
CA SER A 211 13.09 -12.56 -2.85
C SER A 211 13.10 -14.02 -2.47
N TYR A 212 14.12 -14.72 -2.94
CA TYR A 212 14.36 -16.14 -2.67
C TYR A 212 15.54 -16.31 -1.70
N ASP A 213 15.51 -17.39 -0.93
CA ASP A 213 16.65 -17.80 -0.11
C ASP A 213 17.67 -18.63 -0.91
N GLU A 214 18.70 -19.11 -0.22
CA GLU A 214 19.76 -19.92 -0.84
C GLU A 214 19.27 -21.27 -1.39
N LYS A 215 18.11 -21.74 -0.92
CA LYS A 215 17.47 -22.99 -1.35
C LYS A 215 16.38 -22.75 -2.41
N HIS A 216 16.29 -21.53 -2.94
CA HIS A 216 15.27 -21.10 -3.91
C HIS A 216 13.84 -21.19 -3.38
N LEU A 217 13.68 -21.09 -2.05
CA LEU A 217 12.38 -20.93 -1.40
C LEU A 217 12.08 -19.44 -1.28
N VAL A 218 10.80 -19.06 -1.41
CA VAL A 218 10.43 -17.65 -1.22
C VAL A 218 10.67 -17.24 0.23
N LYS A 219 11.53 -16.24 0.38
CA LYS A 219 11.91 -15.61 1.64
C LYS A 219 11.03 -14.40 1.93
N GLU A 220 10.73 -13.60 0.92
CA GLU A 220 10.02 -12.34 1.08
C GLU A 220 9.11 -12.05 -0.11
N ILE A 221 7.95 -11.48 0.17
CA ILE A 221 7.12 -10.76 -0.79
C ILE A 221 6.95 -9.34 -0.26
N TYR A 222 7.29 -8.34 -1.07
CA TYR A 222 7.20 -6.94 -0.68
C TYR A 222 6.39 -6.15 -1.71
N GLY A 223 5.37 -5.44 -1.24
CA GLY A 223 4.55 -4.53 -2.02
C GLY A 223 4.68 -3.12 -1.48
N LEU A 224 4.91 -2.14 -2.35
CA LEU A 224 5.05 -0.73 -2.02
C LEU A 224 4.17 0.11 -2.93
N ILE A 225 3.40 1.02 -2.33
CA ILE A 225 2.70 2.10 -2.99
C ILE A 225 3.33 3.40 -2.48
N SER A 226 3.91 4.20 -3.37
CA SER A 226 4.54 5.47 -3.02
C SER A 226 3.95 6.62 -3.82
N ILE A 227 3.86 7.78 -3.20
CA ILE A 227 3.38 9.02 -3.83
C ILE A 227 4.53 10.03 -3.73
N GLU A 228 5.14 10.31 -4.88
CA GLU A 228 6.20 11.31 -5.06
C GLU A 228 5.64 12.69 -5.45
#